data_AF-A0A3M0YQF8-F1
#
_entry.id   AF-A0A3M0YQF8-F1
#
_cell.length_a   1.000
_cell.length_b   1.000
_cell.length_c   1.000
_cell.angle_alpha   90.00
_cell.angle_beta   90.00
_cell.angle_gamma   90.00
#
_symmetry.space_group_name_H-M   'P 1'
#
loop_
_entity.id
_entity.type
_entity.pdbx_description
1 polymer ?
#
loop_
_entity_poly.entity_id
_entity_poly.type
_entity_poly.pdbx_seq_one_letter_code
_entity_poly.pdbx_strand_id
1 'polypeptide(L)'
;MPRQFKLYSEFTPAGDQPDAIAALSEGLKANHRHQTLLGVTGSGKTFTLANVLAQVQRPALVISHNKTLAAQLYSEFKQFFPENAV
;
A
#
# COMPACT_ATOMS: atom_id res chain seq x y z
N MET A 1 8.05 11.31 17.81
CA MET A 1 7.35 11.63 16.55
C MET A 1 6.92 10.33 15.89
N PRO A 2 5.73 10.24 15.27
CA PRO A 2 5.34 9.01 14.58
C PRO A 2 6.38 8.69 13.50
N ARG A 3 6.82 7.44 13.45
CA ARG A 3 7.82 6.99 12.49
C ARG A 3 7.19 6.99 11.10
N GLN A 4 7.72 7.81 10.19
CA GLN A 4 7.20 7.91 8.83
C GLN A 4 7.36 6.56 8.10
N PHE A 5 6.37 6.17 7.30
CA PHE A 5 6.48 5.03 6.40
C PHE A 5 7.54 5.31 5.36
N LYS A 6 8.59 4.49 5.33
CA LYS A 6 9.69 4.59 4.36
C LYS A 6 9.66 3.36 3.46
N LEU A 7 9.17 3.56 2.23
CA LEU A 7 9.06 2.50 1.24
C LEU A 7 10.44 2.15 0.68
N TYR A 8 10.79 0.87 0.75
CA TYR A 8 11.95 0.27 0.12
C TYR A 8 11.50 -0.65 -1.02
N SER A 9 12.07 -0.47 -2.20
CA SER A 9 11.76 -1.28 -3.39
C SER A 9 12.84 -1.07 -4.45
N GLU A 10 13.20 -2.14 -5.15
CA GLU A 10 14.02 -2.07 -6.38
C GLU A 10 13.16 -1.70 -7.61
N PHE A 11 11.83 -1.81 -7.46
CA PHE A 11 10.86 -1.50 -8.51
C PHE A 11 10.35 -0.06 -8.37
N THR A 12 10.12 0.57 -9.52
CA THR A 12 9.36 1.82 -9.62
C THR A 12 7.94 1.53 -10.09
N PRO A 13 6.93 2.32 -9.68
CA PRO A 13 5.57 2.16 -10.17
C PRO A 13 5.52 2.23 -11.70
N ALA A 14 4.83 1.28 -12.33
CA ALA A 14 4.75 1.14 -13.78
C ALA A 14 3.33 0.79 -14.26
N GLY A 15 3.08 0.93 -15.56
CA GLY A 15 1.74 0.75 -16.13
C GLY A 15 0.74 1.71 -15.49
N ASP A 16 -0.41 1.19 -15.06
CA ASP A 16 -1.49 2.00 -14.43
C ASP A 16 -1.24 2.30 -12.94
N GLN A 17 -0.15 1.77 -12.36
CA GLN A 17 0.13 1.96 -10.92
C GLN A 17 0.31 3.43 -10.52
N PRO A 18 1.06 4.28 -11.25
CA PRO A 18 1.25 5.68 -10.86
C PRO A 18 -0.07 6.44 -10.70
N ASP A 19 -0.99 6.27 -11.66
CA ASP A 19 -2.30 6.93 -11.65
C ASP A 19 -3.18 6.39 -10.53
N ALA A 20 -3.19 5.07 -10.31
CA ALA A 20 -3.92 4.46 -9.22
C ALA A 20 -3.41 4.94 -7.84
N ILE A 21 -2.10 5.06 -7.66
CA ILE A 21 -1.49 5.58 -6.43
C ILE A 21 -1.92 7.03 -6.22
N ALA A 22 -1.81 7.87 -7.25
CA ALA A 22 -2.19 9.28 -7.16
C ALA A 22 -3.66 9.45 -6.78
N ALA A 23 -4.57 8.76 -7.49
CA ALA A 23 -6.00 8.85 -7.24
C ALA A 23 -6.38 8.42 -5.81
N LEU A 24 -5.84 7.30 -5.33
CA LEU A 24 -6.12 6.80 -3.99
C LEU A 24 -5.55 7.72 -2.89
N SER A 25 -4.32 8.20 -3.07
CA SER A 25 -3.67 9.13 -2.14
C SER A 25 -4.45 10.44 -2.03
N GLU A 26 -4.86 11.02 -3.15
CA GLU A 26 -5.64 12.25 -3.15
C GLU A 26 -7.03 12.05 -2.55
N GLY A 27 -7.70 10.94 -2.85
CA GLY A 27 -8.97 10.62 -2.18
C GLY A 27 -8.83 10.50 -0.66
N LEU A 28 -7.72 9.93 -0.17
CA LEU A 28 -7.47 9.82 1.27
C LEU A 28 -7.16 11.19 1.91
N LYS A 29 -6.43 12.06 1.23
CA LYS A 29 -6.17 13.45 1.69
C LYS A 29 -7.45 14.29 1.67
N ALA A 30 -8.33 14.06 0.72
CA ALA A 30 -9.67 14.66 0.63
C ALA A 30 -10.68 14.05 1.62
N ASN A 31 -10.26 13.14 2.50
CA ASN A 31 -11.12 12.44 3.47
C ASN A 31 -12.28 11.63 2.84
N HIS A 32 -12.11 11.15 1.60
CA HIS A 32 -13.05 10.18 1.03
C HIS A 32 -13.06 8.91 1.89
N ARG A 33 -14.24 8.55 2.39
CA ARG A 33 -14.40 7.42 3.32
C ARG A 33 -14.25 6.06 2.65
N HIS A 34 -14.66 5.94 1.39
CA HIS A 34 -14.68 4.69 0.64
C HIS A 34 -14.03 4.89 -0.72
N GLN A 35 -13.11 4.00 -1.06
CA GLN A 35 -12.42 3.96 -2.34
C GLN A 35 -12.19 2.50 -2.73
N THR A 36 -12.12 2.22 -4.02
CA THR A 36 -11.93 0.86 -4.54
C THR A 36 -10.79 0.86 -5.55
N LEU A 37 -9.77 0.03 -5.28
CA LEU A 37 -8.71 -0.27 -6.25
C LEU A 37 -9.16 -1.44 -7.11
N LEU A 38 -9.64 -1.16 -8.33
CA LEU A 38 -9.96 -2.19 -9.31
C LEU A 38 -8.68 -2.59 -10.05
N GLY A 39 -8.12 -3.75 -9.73
CA GLY A 39 -6.88 -4.24 -10.36
C GLY A 39 -6.94 -5.73 -10.65
N VAL A 40 -6.47 -6.12 -11.84
CA VAL A 40 -6.38 -7.53 -12.27
C VAL A 40 -5.37 -8.32 -11.41
N THR A 41 -5.43 -9.65 -11.44
CA THR A 41 -4.44 -10.50 -10.78
C THR A 41 -3.05 -10.25 -11.37
N GLY A 42 -2.02 -10.21 -10.52
CA GLY A 42 -0.64 -9.96 -10.96
C GLY A 42 -0.26 -8.48 -11.20
N SER A 43 -1.19 -7.54 -11.09
CA SER A 43 -0.92 -6.10 -11.29
C SER A 43 -0.11 -5.40 -10.19
N GLY A 44 0.33 -6.13 -9.16
CA GLY A 44 1.11 -5.55 -8.06
C GLY A 44 0.29 -4.71 -7.06
N LYS A 45 -0.97 -5.09 -6.78
CA LYS A 45 -1.86 -4.35 -5.86
C LYS A 45 -1.25 -4.07 -4.49
N THR A 46 -0.47 -4.98 -3.91
CA THR A 46 0.22 -4.75 -2.64
C THR A 46 1.23 -3.61 -2.76
N PHE A 47 2.01 -3.57 -3.84
CA PHE A 47 2.98 -2.50 -4.10
C PHE A 47 2.30 -1.15 -4.34
N THR A 48 1.19 -1.12 -5.07
CA THR A 48 0.32 0.07 -5.20
C THR A 48 -0.09 0.59 -3.83
N LEU A 49 -0.63 -0.28 -2.96
CA LEU A 49 -1.04 0.13 -1.61
C LEU A 49 0.14 0.56 -0.74
N ALA A 50 1.30 -0.08 -0.85
CA ALA A 50 2.51 0.34 -0.14
C ALA A 50 2.92 1.78 -0.51
N ASN A 51 2.89 2.13 -1.80
CA ASN A 51 3.13 3.50 -2.24
C ASN A 51 2.10 4.49 -1.67
N VAL A 52 0.81 4.12 -1.67
CA VAL A 52 -0.24 4.97 -1.07
C VAL A 52 0.03 5.21 0.42
N LEU A 53 0.38 4.17 1.19
CA LEU A 53 0.71 4.30 2.61
C LEU A 53 1.92 5.22 2.84
N ALA A 54 2.96 5.09 2.02
CA ALA A 54 4.14 5.93 2.06
C ALA A 54 3.88 7.39 1.67
N GLN A 55 2.86 7.69 0.85
CA GLN A 55 2.49 9.06 0.53
C GLN A 55 1.57 9.69 1.58
N VAL A 56 0.66 8.90 2.15
CA VAL A 56 -0.40 9.40 3.05
C VAL A 56 0.04 9.45 4.51
N GLN A 57 1.04 8.66 4.91
CA GLN A 57 1.66 8.71 6.26
C GLN A 57 0.64 8.51 7.40
N ARG A 58 -0.29 7.57 7.23
CA ARG A 58 -1.32 7.22 8.21
C ARG A 58 -1.18 5.76 8.64
N PRO A 59 -1.33 5.44 9.94
CA PRO A 59 -1.44 4.06 10.40
C PRO A 59 -2.56 3.32 9.64
N ALA A 60 -2.30 2.08 9.24
CA ALA A 60 -3.21 1.30 8.42
C ALA A 60 -3.44 -0.09 9.01
N LEU A 61 -4.66 -0.59 8.84
CA LEU A 61 -5.05 -1.96 9.15
C LEU A 61 -5.37 -2.68 7.85
N VAL A 62 -4.60 -3.71 7.51
CA VAL A 62 -4.84 -4.56 6.34
C VAL A 62 -5.58 -5.80 6.80
N ILE A 63 -6.79 -6.02 6.27
CA ILE A 63 -7.63 -7.17 6.62
C ILE A 63 -7.64 -8.14 5.45
N SER A 64 -7.34 -9.40 5.74
CA SER A 64 -7.40 -10.51 4.78
C SER A 64 -8.45 -11.53 5.22
N HIS A 65 -9.09 -12.18 4.25
CA HIS A 65 -10.14 -13.18 4.51
C HIS A 65 -9.59 -14.53 4.97
N ASN A 66 -8.27 -14.76 4.89
CA ASN A 66 -7.64 -16.00 5.35
C ASN A 66 -6.21 -15.78 5.86
N LYS A 67 -5.73 -16.75 6.64
CA LYS A 67 -4.42 -16.71 7.31
C LYS A 67 -3.24 -16.79 6.33
N THR A 68 -3.37 -17.55 5.24
CA THR A 68 -2.30 -17.71 4.25
C THR A 68 -2.00 -16.39 3.53
N LEU A 69 -3.04 -15.72 3.04
CA LEU A 69 -2.92 -14.40 2.42
C LEU A 69 -2.50 -13.34 3.43
N ALA A 70 -2.94 -13.43 4.69
CA ALA A 70 -2.47 -12.53 5.74
C ALA A 70 -0.95 -12.66 5.95
N ALA A 71 -0.42 -13.88 6.01
CA ALA A 71 1.01 -14.13 6.14
C ALA A 71 1.81 -13.68 4.90
N GLN A 72 1.24 -13.85 3.70
CA GLN A 72 1.85 -13.34 2.46
C GLN A 72 1.93 -11.81 2.47
N LEU A 73 0.82 -11.12 2.75
CA LEU A 73 0.77 -9.66 2.84
C LEU A 73 1.73 -9.14 3.92
N TYR A 74 1.77 -9.80 5.08
CA TYR A 74 2.74 -9.47 6.14
C TYR A 74 4.17 -9.52 5.62
N SER A 75 4.55 -10.58 4.92
CA SER A 75 5.90 -10.77 4.39
C SER A 75 6.24 -9.71 3.34
N GLU A 76 5.31 -9.41 2.42
CA GLU A 76 5.46 -8.36 1.40
C GLU A 76 5.60 -6.98 2.04
N PHE A 77 4.72 -6.61 2.99
CA PHE A 77 4.79 -5.32 3.67
C PHE A 77 6.05 -5.18 4.53
N LYS A 78 6.54 -6.26 5.15
CA LYS A 78 7.79 -6.24 5.90
C LYS A 78 9.01 -6.00 5.00
N GLN A 79 8.98 -6.51 3.77
CA GLN A 79 10.00 -6.21 2.77
C GLN A 79 9.91 -4.77 2.26
N PHE A 80 8.69 -4.25 2.08
CA PHE A 80 8.48 -2.85 1.65
C PHE A 80 8.79 -1.83 2.74
N PHE A 81 8.62 -2.19 4.02
CA PHE A 81 8.80 -1.29 5.15
C PHE A 81 9.68 -1.89 6.26
N PRO A 82 10.93 -2.26 5.97
CA PRO A 82 11.83 -2.91 6.93
C PRO A 82 12.17 -2.03 8.14
N GLU A 83 11.98 -0.72 8.03
CA GLU A 83 12.20 0.24 9.11
C GLU A 83 10.94 0.60 9.89
N ASN A 84 9.77 0.09 9.49
CA ASN A 84 8.51 0.35 10.19
C ASN A 84 8.04 -0.90 10.93
N ALA A 85 7.17 -0.71 11.92
CA ALA A 85 6.50 -1.84 12.57
C ALA A 85 5.45 -2.40 11.61
N VAL A 86 5.62 -3.68 11.26
CA VAL A 86 4.72 -4.49 10.42
C VAL A 86 4.42 -5.77 11.17
#